data_AF-A0AAW3RS43-F1
#
_entry.id   AF-A0AAW3RS43-F1
#
_cell.length_a   1.000
_cell.length_b   1.000
_cell.length_c   1.000
_cell.angle_alpha   90.00
_cell.angle_beta   90.00
_cell.angle_gamma   90.00
#
_symmetry.space_group_name_H-M   'P 1'
#
loop_
_entity.id
_entity.type
_entity.pdbx_description
1 polymer ?
#
loop_
_entity_poly.entity_id
_entity_poly.type
_entity_poly.pdbx_seq_one_letter_code
_entity_poly.pdbx_strand_id
1 'polypeptide(L)'
;MINGVEYDKDVWDGLEWLASTQPDKNGFYERLAKAQRNYIAATTKASNFCKPFDPSWYGSDAVAGFFSQAKSLLDNRRAYELSTASHIIPWVKRLGQCAELLNGISGAKERANRMLLNEKVVPDTALFELVLAGNYAAQGYDVEFIPEQKGKCKTPEFKCSIDGEYFFFVECKRLQKGLYERQEKASHLTRAHLAELQINTKKMNIWLDVTYTCEVKDTPEDYLIRHLSNFKGVIYKWEDEYGCGFIKPYDFGKIKKDISEEGSLLFSVKLTRLIKGSPLEDENYDVFATGRPDERDSRYITSVKNASLVTWRCVSEKSFEARSRHVTKTLAEIDEQLLSHGIGIGHIALDVDVQKDVADKRRTKNNDAVRKFQIKSDIVCVNIHYLVPRIDENSSWMIDETVDYFHVNEVVKDVIPVVQVFPGAVLFDNDFPGWYQK
;
A
#
# COMPACT_ATOMS: atom_id res chain seq x y z
N MET A 1 22.22 12.22 18.54
CA MET A 1 21.70 12.20 17.16
C MET A 1 20.73 11.04 17.08
N ILE A 2 19.43 11.31 16.92
CA ILE A 2 18.48 10.25 16.58
C ILE A 2 18.65 10.07 15.08
N ASN A 3 19.35 9.02 14.67
CA ASN A 3 19.44 8.64 13.28
C ASN A 3 18.11 7.97 12.90
N GLY A 4 17.65 8.17 11.67
CA GLY A 4 16.51 7.45 11.13
C GLY A 4 16.74 5.94 11.03
N VAL A 5 15.88 5.27 10.26
CA VAL A 5 16.13 3.88 9.87
C VAL A 5 17.39 3.81 9.01
N GLU A 6 17.48 4.65 7.97
CA GLU A 6 18.60 4.76 7.04
C GLU A 6 18.63 6.14 6.37
N TYR A 7 19.76 6.51 5.77
CA TYR A 7 19.84 7.71 4.93
C TYR A 7 19.61 7.35 3.47
N ASP A 8 18.66 8.03 2.82
CA ASP A 8 18.43 7.94 1.38
C ASP A 8 18.36 9.36 0.80
N LYS A 9 19.34 9.70 -0.04
CA LYS A 9 19.47 11.04 -0.63
C LYS A 9 18.25 11.39 -1.48
N ASP A 10 17.72 10.45 -2.25
CA ASP A 10 16.59 10.69 -3.14
C ASP A 10 15.32 10.96 -2.31
N VAL A 11 15.13 10.25 -1.19
CA VAL A 11 14.01 10.54 -0.28
C VAL A 11 14.15 11.93 0.33
N TRP A 12 15.36 12.33 0.72
CA TRP A 12 15.63 13.69 1.18
C TRP A 12 15.31 14.73 0.10
N ASP A 13 15.81 14.54 -1.12
CA ASP A 13 15.59 15.45 -2.25
C ASP A 13 14.09 15.58 -2.59
N GLY A 14 13.33 14.48 -2.49
CA GLY A 14 11.88 14.49 -2.68
C GLY A 14 11.15 15.32 -1.62
N LEU A 15 11.49 15.16 -0.34
CA LEU A 15 10.94 15.98 0.74
C LEU A 15 11.35 17.45 0.61
N GLU A 16 12.60 17.70 0.22
CA GLU A 16 13.15 19.04 0.04
C GLU A 16 12.48 19.76 -1.12
N TRP A 17 12.26 19.06 -2.25
CA TRP A 17 11.53 19.60 -3.39
C TRP A 17 10.10 19.96 -2.99
N LEU A 18 9.38 19.07 -2.30
CA LEU A 18 8.03 19.36 -1.78
C LEU A 18 8.03 20.60 -0.88
N ALA A 19 8.97 20.68 0.05
CA ALA A 19 9.09 21.81 0.97
C ALA A 19 9.38 23.12 0.22
N SER A 20 10.17 23.08 -0.86
CA SER A 20 10.47 24.24 -1.70
C SER A 20 9.26 24.79 -2.47
N THR A 21 8.20 23.99 -2.64
CA THR A 21 6.94 24.45 -3.26
C THR A 21 6.06 25.24 -2.29
N GLN A 22 6.41 25.25 -1.00
CA GLN A 22 5.67 25.96 0.04
C GLN A 22 6.26 27.34 0.31
N PRO A 23 5.43 28.35 0.62
CA PRO A 23 5.93 29.65 1.08
C PRO A 23 6.73 29.56 2.39
N ASP A 24 6.33 28.65 3.28
CA ASP A 24 7.02 28.36 4.53
C ASP A 24 7.54 26.92 4.55
N LYS A 25 8.79 26.78 4.13
CA LYS A 25 9.54 25.51 4.16
C LYS A 25 9.66 24.94 5.57
N ASN A 26 9.87 25.78 6.59
CA ASN A 26 10.02 25.32 7.96
C ASN A 26 8.68 24.80 8.50
N GLY A 27 7.59 25.51 8.22
CA GLY A 27 6.23 25.09 8.54
C GLY A 27 5.88 23.70 7.98
N PHE A 28 6.31 23.38 6.76
CA PHE A 28 6.16 22.02 6.21
C PHE A 28 6.84 20.96 7.09
N TYR A 29 8.12 21.14 7.43
CA TYR A 29 8.84 20.20 8.28
C TYR A 29 8.29 20.15 9.72
N GLU A 30 7.77 21.25 10.24
CA GLU A 30 7.09 21.30 11.54
C GLU A 30 5.81 20.46 11.55
N ARG A 31 5.02 20.49 10.46
CA ARG A 31 3.85 19.60 10.29
C ARG A 31 4.25 18.13 10.34
N LEU A 32 5.31 17.75 9.60
CA LEU A 32 5.82 16.37 9.61
C LEU A 32 6.34 15.96 10.99
N ALA A 33 7.10 16.83 11.66
CA ALA A 33 7.61 16.58 13.02
C ALA A 33 6.47 16.47 14.05
N LYS A 34 5.39 17.23 13.88
CA LYS A 34 4.17 17.10 14.69
C LYS A 34 3.51 15.73 14.50
N ALA A 35 3.37 15.25 13.26
CA ALA A 35 2.85 13.92 12.98
C ALA A 35 3.73 12.81 13.60
N GLN A 36 5.07 12.92 13.51
CA GLN A 36 6.00 12.01 14.19
C GLN A 36 5.77 12.01 15.70
N ARG A 37 5.68 13.18 16.35
CA ARG A 37 5.41 13.29 17.79
C ARG A 37 4.06 12.67 18.19
N ASN A 38 3.02 12.89 17.40
CA ASN A 38 1.70 12.31 17.64
C ASN A 38 1.76 10.77 17.60
N TYR A 39 2.42 10.20 16.60
CA TYR A 39 2.59 8.75 16.49
C TYR A 39 3.37 8.16 17.67
N ILE A 40 4.46 8.83 18.09
CA ILE A 40 5.23 8.40 19.26
C ILE A 40 4.36 8.45 20.52
N ALA A 41 3.61 9.52 20.72
CA ALA A 41 2.69 9.65 21.85
C ALA A 41 1.60 8.57 21.82
N ALA A 42 1.01 8.28 20.67
CA ALA A 42 -0.02 7.26 20.50
C ALA A 42 0.51 5.85 20.79
N THR A 43 1.68 5.51 20.25
CA THR A 43 2.30 4.17 20.43
C THR A 43 2.89 3.96 21.83
N THR A 44 3.05 5.03 22.61
CA THR A 44 3.48 4.94 24.03
C THR A 44 2.30 4.64 24.96
N LYS A 45 1.05 4.86 24.52
CA LYS A 45 -0.14 4.56 25.33
C LYS A 45 -0.26 3.06 25.53
N ALA A 46 -0.41 2.64 26.79
CA ALA A 46 -0.62 1.22 27.13
C ALA A 46 -1.85 0.60 26.44
N SER A 47 -2.90 1.40 26.16
CA SER A 47 -4.08 0.97 25.41
C SER A 47 -3.80 0.55 23.96
N ASN A 48 -2.69 1.04 23.40
CA ASN A 48 -2.32 0.84 22.00
C ASN A 48 -1.19 -0.20 21.86
N PHE A 49 -0.70 -0.77 22.96
CA PHE A 49 0.32 -1.81 22.93
C PHE A 49 -0.20 -3.07 22.20
N CYS A 50 0.61 -3.63 21.29
CA CYS A 50 0.24 -4.77 20.45
C CYS A 50 -1.07 -4.58 19.66
N LYS A 51 -1.47 -3.33 19.38
CA LYS A 51 -2.61 -3.05 18.52
C LYS A 51 -2.15 -2.77 17.09
N PRO A 52 -2.95 -3.17 16.08
CA PRO A 52 -2.69 -2.79 14.70
C PRO A 52 -2.54 -1.27 14.56
N PHE A 53 -1.69 -0.86 13.63
CA PHE A 53 -1.50 0.55 13.32
C PHE A 53 -2.83 1.21 12.89
N ASP A 54 -3.06 2.43 13.37
CA ASP A 54 -4.17 3.28 12.98
C ASP A 54 -3.62 4.62 12.44
N PRO A 55 -3.93 4.99 11.18
CA PRO A 55 -3.54 6.28 10.60
C PRO A 55 -3.92 7.51 11.43
N SER A 56 -4.97 7.44 12.25
CA SER A 56 -5.36 8.52 13.15
C SER A 56 -4.29 8.88 14.18
N TRP A 57 -3.33 7.97 14.43
CA TRP A 57 -2.21 8.19 15.35
C TRP A 57 -1.25 9.29 14.89
N TYR A 58 -1.22 9.63 13.59
CA TYR A 58 -0.48 10.79 13.10
C TYR A 58 -1.17 12.13 13.41
N GLY A 59 -2.45 12.11 13.76
CA GLY A 59 -3.29 13.30 13.95
C GLY A 59 -4.18 13.59 12.74
N SER A 60 -4.79 14.78 12.72
CA SER A 60 -5.81 15.16 11.74
C SER A 60 -5.27 15.58 10.37
N ASP A 61 -3.98 15.87 10.27
CA ASP A 61 -3.33 16.24 9.01
C ASP A 61 -2.85 14.98 8.29
N ALA A 62 -3.68 14.49 7.38
CA ALA A 62 -3.45 13.26 6.63
C ALA A 62 -2.21 13.37 5.73
N VAL A 63 -1.95 14.54 5.15
CA VAL A 63 -0.79 14.78 4.28
C VAL A 63 0.49 14.79 5.08
N ALA A 64 0.53 15.48 6.22
CA ALA A 64 1.68 15.44 7.08
C ALA A 64 1.92 14.05 7.68
N GLY A 65 0.85 13.35 8.07
CA GLY A 65 0.91 11.95 8.49
C GLY A 65 1.57 11.06 7.43
N PHE A 66 1.15 11.19 6.17
CA PHE A 66 1.72 10.46 5.03
C PHE A 66 3.21 10.76 4.85
N PHE A 67 3.60 12.02 4.61
CA PHE A 67 5.01 12.35 4.35
C PHE A 67 5.92 12.24 5.57
N SER A 68 5.37 12.19 6.78
CA SER A 68 6.16 11.96 8.00
C SER A 68 6.90 10.63 7.98
N GLN A 69 6.42 9.63 7.23
CA GLN A 69 7.09 8.33 7.14
C GLN A 69 8.39 8.38 6.34
N ALA A 70 8.41 9.11 5.23
CA ALA A 70 9.64 9.41 4.50
C ALA A 70 10.61 10.21 5.39
N LYS A 71 10.12 11.16 6.18
CA LYS A 71 10.97 11.89 7.14
C LYS A 71 11.50 10.98 8.24
N SER A 72 10.66 10.11 8.81
CA SER A 72 11.04 9.14 9.85
C SER A 72 12.09 8.14 9.39
N LEU A 73 12.05 7.74 8.10
CA LEU A 73 13.11 6.94 7.48
C LEU A 73 14.47 7.61 7.69
N LEU A 74 14.55 8.92 7.47
CA LEU A 74 15.80 9.70 7.49
C LEU A 74 16.22 10.11 8.90
N ASP A 75 15.29 10.52 9.76
CA ASP A 75 15.63 11.22 11.00
C ASP A 75 14.96 10.74 12.29
N ASN A 76 14.03 9.79 12.22
CA ASN A 76 13.32 9.36 13.42
C ASN A 76 12.81 7.91 13.34
N ARG A 77 13.70 6.96 13.65
CA ARG A 77 13.36 5.53 13.74
C ARG A 77 12.21 5.23 14.71
N ARG A 78 12.05 6.03 15.77
CA ARG A 78 10.97 5.85 16.77
C ARG A 78 9.58 6.18 16.20
N ALA A 79 9.52 6.98 15.13
CA ALA A 79 8.29 7.35 14.43
C ALA A 79 8.08 6.62 13.09
N TYR A 80 8.91 5.61 12.80
CA TYR A 80 8.83 4.82 11.56
C TYR A 80 7.84 3.67 11.68
N GLU A 81 6.77 3.67 10.89
CA GLU A 81 5.72 2.67 10.85
C GLU A 81 5.92 1.71 9.67
N LEU A 82 6.40 0.52 9.99
CA LEU A 82 6.75 -0.51 9.01
C LEU A 82 5.57 -0.89 8.10
N SER A 83 4.33 -0.93 8.62
CA SER A 83 3.16 -1.37 7.86
C SER A 83 2.75 -0.43 6.72
N THR A 84 3.24 0.81 6.70
CA THR A 84 2.87 1.82 5.70
C THR A 84 4.04 2.34 4.87
N ALA A 85 5.27 2.07 5.31
CA ALA A 85 6.52 2.49 4.68
C ALA A 85 6.54 2.26 3.16
N SER A 86 6.26 1.03 2.73
CA SER A 86 6.29 0.63 1.31
C SER A 86 5.19 1.26 0.45
N HIS A 87 4.16 1.85 1.05
CA HIS A 87 3.13 2.61 0.32
C HIS A 87 3.53 4.07 0.08
N ILE A 88 4.61 4.55 0.72
CA ILE A 88 4.94 5.97 0.81
C ILE A 88 6.34 6.24 0.26
N ILE A 89 7.34 5.58 0.83
CA ILE A 89 8.75 5.90 0.62
C ILE A 89 9.18 5.74 -0.84
N PRO A 90 8.81 4.65 -1.57
CA PRO A 90 9.18 4.52 -2.97
C PRO A 90 8.75 5.71 -3.82
N TRP A 91 7.57 6.27 -3.54
CA TRP A 91 7.04 7.42 -4.25
C TRP A 91 7.80 8.70 -3.97
N VAL A 92 8.14 8.95 -2.69
CA VAL A 92 8.94 10.13 -2.30
C VAL A 92 10.35 10.02 -2.85
N LYS A 93 10.94 8.82 -2.82
CA LYS A 93 12.22 8.51 -3.47
C LYS A 93 12.17 8.85 -4.96
N ARG A 94 11.14 8.36 -5.67
CA ARG A 94 11.02 8.60 -7.10
C ARG A 94 10.79 10.07 -7.43
N LEU A 95 10.03 10.79 -6.61
CA LEU A 95 9.87 12.24 -6.72
C LEU A 95 11.21 12.96 -6.61
N GLY A 96 12.06 12.58 -5.66
CA GLY A 96 13.40 13.14 -5.49
C GLY A 96 14.33 12.89 -6.67
N GLN A 97 14.29 11.67 -7.24
CA GLN A 97 15.03 11.34 -8.47
C GLN A 97 14.63 12.22 -9.66
N CYS A 98 13.40 12.73 -9.65
CA CYS A 98 12.88 13.61 -10.69
C CYS A 98 12.86 15.10 -10.28
N ALA A 99 13.38 15.47 -9.11
CA ALA A 99 13.21 16.82 -8.54
C ALA A 99 13.75 17.94 -9.43
N GLU A 100 14.91 17.72 -10.06
CA GLU A 100 15.51 18.69 -10.98
C GLU A 100 14.65 18.89 -12.23
N LEU A 101 14.14 17.79 -12.82
CA LEU A 101 13.26 17.83 -13.98
C LEU A 101 11.93 18.51 -13.65
N LEU A 102 11.34 18.19 -12.49
CA LEU A 102 10.09 18.77 -12.01
C LEU A 102 10.17 20.29 -11.80
N ASN A 103 11.37 20.86 -11.58
CA ASN A 103 11.53 22.32 -11.53
C ASN A 103 11.34 22.99 -12.90
N GLY A 104 11.60 22.27 -14.00
CA GLY A 104 11.40 22.76 -15.36
C GLY A 104 9.98 22.55 -15.89
N ILE A 105 9.18 21.68 -15.26
CA ILE A 105 7.81 21.36 -15.70
C ILE A 105 6.86 22.47 -15.24
N SER A 106 6.24 23.16 -16.21
CA SER A 106 5.23 24.17 -15.95
C SER A 106 4.03 23.56 -15.19
N GLY A 107 3.60 24.20 -14.10
CA GLY A 107 2.47 23.77 -13.28
C GLY A 107 2.77 22.70 -12.22
N ALA A 108 3.99 22.12 -12.20
CA ALA A 108 4.33 21.04 -11.24
C ALA A 108 4.37 21.55 -9.79
N LYS A 109 4.95 22.72 -9.54
CA LYS A 109 5.01 23.32 -8.20
C LYS A 109 3.63 23.70 -7.68
N GLU A 110 2.77 24.21 -8.57
CA GLU A 110 1.38 24.54 -8.27
C GLU A 110 0.58 23.27 -7.92
N ARG A 111 0.80 22.16 -8.64
CA ARG A 111 0.18 20.87 -8.34
C ARG A 111 0.62 20.35 -6.97
N ALA A 112 1.92 20.35 -6.69
CA ALA A 112 2.47 19.95 -5.40
C ALA A 112 1.96 20.83 -4.25
N ASN A 113 1.93 22.16 -4.43
CA ASN A 113 1.42 23.07 -3.42
C ASN A 113 -0.05 22.79 -3.08
N ARG A 114 -0.91 22.59 -4.09
CA ARG A 114 -2.31 22.23 -3.87
C ARG A 114 -2.48 20.92 -3.12
N MET A 115 -1.65 19.92 -3.45
CA MET A 115 -1.61 18.64 -2.73
C MET A 115 -1.24 18.84 -1.25
N LEU A 116 -0.23 19.66 -0.97
CA LEU A 116 0.27 19.89 0.39
C LEU A 116 -0.70 20.69 1.29
N LEU A 117 -1.54 21.55 0.70
CA LEU A 117 -2.54 22.35 1.41
C LEU A 117 -3.82 21.57 1.79
N ASN A 118 -4.08 20.41 1.17
CA ASN A 118 -5.27 19.60 1.47
C ASN A 118 -5.02 18.62 2.62
N GLU A 119 -5.09 19.10 3.85
CA GLU A 119 -4.81 18.30 5.06
C GLU A 119 -5.74 17.08 5.27
N LYS A 120 -6.85 16.97 4.53
CA LYS A 120 -7.89 15.95 4.77
C LYS A 120 -7.77 14.72 3.90
N VAL A 121 -7.05 14.79 2.79
CA VAL A 121 -7.01 13.72 1.78
C VAL A 121 -5.58 13.27 1.60
N VAL A 122 -5.36 11.95 1.59
CA VAL A 122 -4.05 11.35 1.35
C VAL A 122 -3.53 11.78 -0.04
N PRO A 123 -2.24 12.13 -0.18
CA PRO A 123 -1.72 12.77 -1.39
C PRO A 123 -1.43 11.81 -2.56
N ASP A 124 -1.84 10.54 -2.48
CA ASP A 124 -1.42 9.49 -3.41
C ASP A 124 -1.71 9.77 -4.90
N THR A 125 -2.84 10.38 -5.20
CA THR A 125 -3.27 10.65 -6.58
C THR A 125 -2.42 11.74 -7.21
N ALA A 126 -2.26 12.87 -6.52
CA ALA A 126 -1.39 13.96 -6.98
C ALA A 126 0.09 13.55 -7.01
N LEU A 127 0.52 12.70 -6.07
CA LEU A 127 1.88 12.15 -6.07
C LEU A 127 2.13 11.22 -7.28
N PHE A 128 1.14 10.41 -7.66
CA PHE A 128 1.21 9.57 -8.85
C PHE A 128 1.39 10.40 -10.13
N GLU A 129 0.62 11.48 -10.27
CA GLU A 129 0.74 12.39 -11.41
C GLU A 129 2.11 13.09 -11.47
N LEU A 130 2.59 13.62 -10.34
CA LEU A 130 3.90 14.27 -10.26
C LEU A 130 5.04 13.30 -10.62
N VAL A 131 4.97 12.07 -10.11
CA VAL A 131 5.95 11.03 -10.44
C VAL A 131 5.90 10.68 -11.91
N LEU A 132 4.71 10.48 -12.51
CA LEU A 132 4.61 10.17 -13.93
C LEU A 132 5.07 11.33 -14.81
N ALA A 133 4.72 12.57 -14.50
CA ALA A 133 5.21 13.75 -15.21
C ALA A 133 6.74 13.82 -15.19
N GLY A 134 7.36 13.58 -14.02
CA GLY A 134 8.80 13.46 -13.89
C GLY A 134 9.40 12.29 -14.68
N ASN A 135 8.70 11.16 -14.78
CA ASN A 135 9.15 9.99 -15.54
C ASN A 135 9.10 10.24 -17.05
N TYR A 136 8.06 10.92 -17.56
CA TYR A 136 8.01 11.37 -18.95
C TYR A 136 9.15 12.36 -19.24
N ALA A 137 9.38 13.35 -18.38
CA ALA A 137 10.50 14.27 -18.54
C ALA A 137 11.86 13.54 -18.53
N ALA A 138 12.02 12.51 -17.69
CA ALA A 138 13.23 11.70 -17.65
C ALA A 138 13.46 10.87 -18.92
N GLN A 139 12.41 10.61 -19.70
CA GLN A 139 12.50 10.00 -21.03
C GLN A 139 12.71 11.01 -22.16
N GLY A 140 12.86 12.30 -21.85
CA GLY A 140 13.17 13.36 -22.82
C GLY A 140 11.95 14.07 -23.40
N TYR A 141 10.74 13.83 -22.87
CA TYR A 141 9.56 14.58 -23.27
C TYR A 141 9.50 15.95 -22.58
N ASP A 142 9.07 16.98 -23.32
CA ASP A 142 8.67 18.25 -22.71
C ASP A 142 7.31 18.06 -22.03
N VAL A 143 7.18 18.41 -20.76
CA VAL A 143 5.95 18.18 -19.98
C VAL A 143 5.40 19.49 -19.43
N GLU A 144 4.07 19.63 -19.48
CA GLU A 144 3.35 20.76 -18.89
C GLU A 144 2.03 20.29 -18.26
N PHE A 145 1.82 20.61 -16.98
CA PHE A 145 0.54 20.37 -16.30
C PHE A 145 -0.55 21.27 -16.84
N ILE A 146 -1.74 20.70 -17.04
CA ILE A 146 -2.88 21.44 -17.56
C ILE A 146 -3.65 22.04 -16.37
N PRO A 147 -3.90 23.37 -16.36
CA PRO A 147 -4.69 23.98 -15.31
C PRO A 147 -6.13 23.46 -15.27
N GLU A 148 -6.57 22.97 -14.11
CA GLU A 148 -7.95 22.54 -13.89
C GLU A 148 -8.95 23.67 -14.15
N GLN A 149 -10.00 23.38 -14.92
CA GLN A 149 -11.11 24.31 -15.15
C GLN A 149 -12.33 23.93 -14.28
N LYS A 150 -12.19 24.11 -12.96
CA LYS A 150 -13.22 23.75 -11.97
C LYS A 150 -14.61 24.29 -12.35
N GLY A 151 -15.58 23.38 -12.44
CA GLY A 151 -16.98 23.70 -12.74
C GLY A 151 -17.28 23.99 -14.22
N LYS A 152 -16.27 23.91 -15.12
CA LYS A 152 -16.45 24.10 -16.56
C LYS A 152 -16.29 22.79 -17.33
N CYS A 153 -15.12 22.18 -17.24
CA CYS A 153 -14.82 20.90 -17.88
C CYS A 153 -13.78 20.13 -17.07
N LYS A 154 -13.75 18.80 -17.25
CA LYS A 154 -12.62 18.00 -16.81
C LYS A 154 -11.51 18.12 -17.85
N THR A 155 -10.26 18.13 -17.40
CA THR A 155 -9.07 18.23 -18.24
C THR A 155 -8.14 17.06 -17.94
N PRO A 156 -7.37 16.57 -18.92
CA PRO A 156 -6.25 15.68 -18.65
C PRO A 156 -5.27 16.33 -17.68
N GLU A 157 -4.43 15.52 -17.03
CA GLU A 157 -3.55 16.03 -15.99
C GLU A 157 -2.36 16.81 -16.55
N PHE A 158 -1.72 16.31 -17.60
CA PHE A 158 -0.61 16.99 -18.27
C PHE A 158 -0.54 16.65 -19.76
N LYS A 159 0.13 17.51 -20.52
CA LYS A 159 0.50 17.26 -21.91
C LYS A 159 2.00 16.99 -22.00
N CYS A 160 2.38 16.18 -22.97
CA CYS A 160 3.76 15.91 -23.33
C CYS A 160 3.99 16.28 -24.78
N SER A 161 5.19 16.74 -25.13
CA SER A 161 5.61 16.93 -26.51
C SER A 161 7.02 16.44 -26.79
N ILE A 162 7.26 16.08 -28.06
CA ILE A 162 8.59 15.83 -28.62
C ILE A 162 8.90 17.00 -29.54
N ASP A 163 10.02 17.70 -29.27
CA ASP A 163 10.52 18.83 -30.05
C ASP A 163 9.50 19.97 -30.26
N GLY A 164 8.48 20.06 -29.40
CA GLY A 164 7.38 21.02 -29.50
C GLY A 164 6.41 20.81 -30.68
N GLU A 165 6.60 19.78 -31.50
CA GLU A 165 5.78 19.55 -32.71
C GLU A 165 4.69 18.49 -32.50
N TYR A 166 5.04 17.38 -31.86
CA TYR A 166 4.12 16.25 -31.65
C TYR A 166 3.72 16.20 -30.19
N PHE A 167 2.43 16.29 -29.90
CA PHE A 167 1.93 16.29 -28.53
C PHE A 167 0.89 15.21 -28.27
N PHE A 168 0.85 14.75 -27.02
CA PHE A 168 -0.17 13.86 -26.49
C PHE A 168 -0.53 14.26 -25.06
N PHE A 169 -1.67 13.77 -24.59
CA PHE A 169 -2.25 14.11 -23.30
C PHE A 169 -2.26 12.88 -22.40
N VAL A 170 -1.90 13.08 -21.14
CA VAL A 170 -1.81 12.01 -20.16
C VAL A 170 -2.86 12.20 -19.08
N GLU A 171 -3.61 11.14 -18.82
CA GLU A 171 -4.60 11.08 -17.77
C GLU A 171 -4.25 9.98 -16.76
N CYS A 172 -4.18 10.34 -15.48
CA CYS A 172 -3.74 9.45 -14.40
C CYS A 172 -4.89 9.11 -13.46
N LYS A 173 -5.04 7.83 -13.10
CA LYS A 173 -6.01 7.38 -12.10
C LYS A 173 -5.38 6.43 -11.09
N ARG A 174 -5.37 6.84 -9.82
CA ARG A 174 -4.96 5.99 -8.68
C ARG A 174 -6.19 5.33 -8.04
N LEU A 175 -6.27 4.01 -8.11
CA LEU A 175 -7.37 3.24 -7.54
C LEU A 175 -7.06 2.80 -6.11
N GLN A 176 -7.85 3.30 -5.17
CA GLN A 176 -7.84 2.85 -3.78
C GLN A 176 -8.51 1.50 -3.61
N LYS A 177 -8.17 0.82 -2.50
CA LYS A 177 -8.87 -0.39 -2.06
C LYS A 177 -10.37 -0.11 -1.89
N GLY A 178 -11.17 -1.02 -2.47
CA GLY A 178 -12.62 -0.89 -2.53
C GLY A 178 -13.29 -0.91 -1.15
N LEU A 179 -14.51 -0.38 -1.07
CA LEU A 179 -15.34 -0.44 0.14
C LEU A 179 -15.57 -1.88 0.63
N TYR A 180 -15.72 -2.82 -0.32
CA TYR A 180 -15.95 -4.24 -0.01
C TYR A 180 -14.81 -4.86 0.78
N GLU A 181 -13.55 -4.71 0.33
CA GLU A 181 -12.37 -5.25 1.04
C GLU A 181 -12.28 -4.69 2.47
N ARG A 182 -12.61 -3.40 2.66
CA ARG A 182 -12.65 -2.77 3.99
C ARG A 182 -13.74 -3.38 4.88
N GLN A 183 -14.94 -3.60 4.34
CA GLN A 183 -16.05 -4.20 5.07
C GLN A 183 -15.78 -5.67 5.41
N GLU A 184 -15.16 -6.43 4.50
CA GLU A 184 -14.77 -7.82 4.74
C GLU A 184 -13.73 -7.91 5.86
N LYS A 185 -12.68 -7.09 5.82
CA LYS A 185 -11.68 -6.98 6.88
C LYS A 185 -12.29 -6.58 8.21
N ALA A 186 -13.18 -5.58 8.23
CA ALA A 186 -13.91 -5.18 9.44
C ALA A 186 -14.76 -6.33 10.01
N SER A 187 -15.42 -7.11 9.14
CA SER A 187 -16.20 -8.28 9.54
C SER A 187 -15.32 -9.36 10.17
N HIS A 188 -14.15 -9.62 9.59
CA HIS A 188 -13.17 -10.54 10.19
C HIS A 188 -12.71 -10.03 11.56
N LEU A 189 -12.32 -8.75 11.66
CA LEU A 189 -11.83 -8.16 12.90
C LEU A 189 -12.81 -8.29 14.07
N THR A 190 -14.12 -8.19 13.84
CA THR A 190 -15.13 -8.46 14.89
C THR A 190 -14.99 -9.88 15.46
N ARG A 191 -14.84 -10.90 14.61
CA ARG A 191 -14.67 -12.30 15.01
C ARG A 191 -13.29 -12.54 15.64
N ALA A 192 -12.27 -11.94 15.05
CA ALA A 192 -10.90 -12.02 15.51
C ALA A 192 -10.74 -11.40 16.91
N HIS A 193 -11.47 -10.32 17.21
CA HIS A 193 -11.48 -9.72 18.54
C HIS A 193 -12.08 -10.64 19.61
N LEU A 194 -13.17 -11.36 19.31
CA LEU A 194 -13.69 -12.37 20.25
C LEU A 194 -12.68 -13.51 20.47
N ALA A 195 -11.99 -13.93 19.41
CA ALA A 195 -10.89 -14.89 19.51
C ALA A 195 -9.72 -14.36 20.37
N GLU A 196 -9.31 -13.10 20.20
CA GLU A 196 -8.29 -12.41 20.99
C GLU A 196 -8.60 -12.49 22.49
N LEU A 197 -9.85 -12.21 22.89
CA LEU A 197 -10.28 -12.26 24.29
C LEU A 197 -10.09 -13.67 24.89
N GLN A 198 -10.51 -14.71 24.18
CA GLN A 198 -10.36 -16.10 24.64
C GLN A 198 -8.88 -16.54 24.67
N ILE A 199 -8.12 -16.21 23.62
CA ILE A 199 -6.68 -16.49 23.52
C ILE A 199 -5.93 -15.86 24.70
N ASN A 200 -6.22 -14.59 25.00
CA ASN A 200 -5.55 -13.85 26.07
C ASN A 200 -5.97 -14.31 27.47
N THR A 201 -7.22 -14.73 27.64
CA THR A 201 -7.73 -15.28 28.91
C THR A 201 -7.09 -16.64 29.20
N LYS A 202 -7.05 -17.52 28.20
CA LYS A 202 -6.49 -18.88 28.33
C LYS A 202 -4.98 -18.96 28.10
N LYS A 203 -4.31 -17.83 27.82
CA LYS A 203 -2.87 -17.73 27.53
C LYS A 203 -2.42 -18.70 26.43
N MET A 204 -3.20 -18.76 25.35
CA MET A 204 -2.96 -19.68 24.24
C MET A 204 -1.76 -19.24 23.39
N ASN A 205 -0.96 -20.21 22.96
CA ASN A 205 0.12 -20.06 21.99
C ASN A 205 -0.19 -20.92 20.77
N ILE A 206 -0.97 -20.37 19.86
CA ILE A 206 -1.50 -21.11 18.71
C ILE A 206 -1.31 -20.34 17.41
N TRP A 207 -1.31 -21.10 16.32
CA TRP A 207 -1.64 -20.61 15.00
C TRP A 207 -3.03 -21.14 14.64
N LEU A 208 -3.97 -20.23 14.47
CA LEU A 208 -5.30 -20.46 13.90
C LEU A 208 -5.28 -20.01 12.44
N ASP A 209 -5.68 -20.89 11.54
CA ASP A 209 -5.84 -20.59 10.11
C ASP A 209 -7.30 -20.84 9.73
N VAL A 210 -7.91 -19.89 9.02
CA VAL A 210 -9.31 -19.99 8.59
C VAL A 210 -9.49 -19.57 7.14
N THR A 211 -10.14 -20.43 6.37
CA THR A 211 -10.60 -20.12 5.02
C THR A 211 -12.12 -20.07 5.01
N TYR A 212 -12.68 -18.86 4.85
CA TYR A 212 -14.11 -18.65 4.71
C TYR A 212 -14.59 -19.05 3.30
N THR A 213 -15.55 -19.96 3.21
CA THR A 213 -16.17 -20.39 1.95
C THR A 213 -17.44 -19.60 1.62
N CYS A 214 -18.01 -18.87 2.59
CA CYS A 214 -19.04 -17.86 2.40
C CYS A 214 -18.50 -16.43 2.65
N GLU A 215 -19.32 -15.39 2.45
CA GLU A 215 -18.88 -14.02 2.78
C GLU A 215 -18.63 -13.93 4.30
N VAL A 216 -17.53 -13.29 4.72
CA VAL A 216 -17.11 -13.25 6.14
C VAL A 216 -18.23 -12.73 7.05
N LYS A 217 -18.98 -11.72 6.59
CA LYS A 217 -20.11 -11.11 7.30
C LYS A 217 -21.25 -12.11 7.61
N ASP A 218 -21.39 -13.17 6.81
CA ASP A 218 -22.47 -14.16 6.91
C ASP A 218 -22.14 -15.29 7.90
N THR A 219 -20.90 -15.36 8.38
CA THR A 219 -20.53 -16.33 9.43
C THR A 219 -21.01 -15.85 10.81
N PRO A 220 -21.22 -16.72 11.81
CA PRO A 220 -21.52 -16.26 13.17
C PRO A 220 -20.38 -15.41 13.75
N GLU A 221 -20.69 -14.37 14.53
CA GLU A 221 -19.64 -13.54 15.16
C GLU A 221 -18.73 -14.35 16.08
N ASP A 222 -19.29 -15.37 16.73
CA ASP A 222 -18.58 -16.31 17.61
C ASP A 222 -17.91 -17.49 16.86
N TYR A 223 -17.88 -17.48 15.52
CA TYR A 223 -17.37 -18.59 14.72
C TYR A 223 -15.97 -19.07 15.17
N LEU A 224 -15.01 -18.15 15.25
CA LEU A 224 -13.63 -18.50 15.65
C LEU A 224 -13.55 -19.02 17.09
N ILE A 225 -14.35 -18.47 18.02
CA ILE A 225 -14.31 -18.90 19.43
C ILE A 225 -14.95 -20.29 19.64
N ARG A 226 -15.91 -20.68 18.80
CA ARG A 226 -16.45 -22.05 18.80
C ARG A 226 -15.35 -23.07 18.49
N HIS A 227 -14.56 -22.84 17.44
CA HIS A 227 -13.42 -23.71 17.10
C HIS A 227 -12.33 -23.66 18.18
N LEU A 228 -12.01 -22.49 18.75
CA LEU A 228 -11.07 -22.37 19.86
C LEU A 228 -11.51 -23.14 21.11
N SER A 229 -12.82 -23.31 21.33
CA SER A 229 -13.34 -24.05 22.49
C SER A 229 -13.20 -25.58 22.33
N ASN A 230 -13.17 -26.04 21.08
CA ASN A 230 -12.93 -27.44 20.73
C ASN A 230 -11.45 -27.82 20.75
N PHE A 231 -10.54 -26.85 20.60
CA PHE A 231 -9.09 -27.11 20.66
C PHE A 231 -8.63 -27.60 22.05
N LYS A 232 -8.00 -28.77 22.10
CA LYS A 232 -7.51 -29.43 23.34
C LYS A 232 -5.98 -29.52 23.42
N GLY A 233 -5.25 -28.62 22.75
CA GLY A 233 -3.78 -28.57 22.79
C GLY A 233 -3.08 -29.43 21.73
N VAL A 234 -3.83 -30.20 20.95
CA VAL A 234 -3.36 -30.93 19.75
C VAL A 234 -4.00 -30.32 18.51
N ILE A 235 -3.40 -30.56 17.33
CA ILE A 235 -3.91 -30.05 16.05
C ILE A 235 -5.40 -30.35 15.93
N TYR A 236 -6.20 -29.30 15.77
CA TYR A 236 -7.63 -29.36 15.53
C TYR A 236 -7.90 -28.86 14.13
N LYS A 237 -8.68 -29.60 13.35
CA LYS A 237 -9.12 -29.21 11.99
C LYS A 237 -10.63 -29.22 11.94
N TRP A 238 -11.20 -28.39 11.08
CA TRP A 238 -12.62 -28.39 10.81
C TRP A 238 -12.92 -28.07 9.36
N GLU A 239 -14.10 -28.47 8.94
CA GLU A 239 -14.76 -28.11 7.69
C GLU A 239 -16.26 -28.11 7.97
N ASP A 240 -16.92 -27.01 7.65
CA ASP A 240 -18.35 -26.78 7.87
C ASP A 240 -18.94 -25.88 6.77
N GLU A 241 -20.19 -25.49 6.94
CA GLU A 241 -20.92 -24.66 5.98
C GLU A 241 -20.36 -23.24 5.80
N TYR A 242 -19.55 -22.74 6.75
CA TYR A 242 -18.97 -21.40 6.71
C TYR A 242 -17.54 -21.38 6.19
N GLY A 243 -16.82 -22.49 6.35
CA GLY A 243 -15.42 -22.58 5.94
C GLY A 243 -14.70 -23.81 6.46
N CYS A 244 -13.39 -23.77 6.33
CA CYS A 244 -12.49 -24.77 6.87
C CYS A 244 -11.29 -24.10 7.53
N GLY A 245 -10.54 -24.86 8.31
CA GLY A 245 -9.35 -24.33 8.95
C GLY A 245 -8.70 -25.28 9.93
N PHE A 246 -7.71 -24.76 10.64
CA PHE A 246 -7.06 -25.49 11.71
C PHE A 246 -6.61 -24.59 12.87
N ILE A 247 -6.40 -25.21 14.01
CA ILE A 247 -5.70 -24.64 15.16
C ILE A 247 -4.57 -25.59 15.51
N LYS A 248 -3.35 -25.09 15.57
CA LYS A 248 -2.20 -25.88 16.01
C LYS A 248 -1.33 -25.13 17.01
N PRO A 249 -0.72 -25.84 17.97
CA PRO A 249 0.37 -25.26 18.74
C PRO A 249 1.57 -25.00 17.82
N TYR A 250 2.41 -24.05 18.22
CA TYR A 250 3.71 -23.81 17.61
C TYR A 250 4.81 -23.80 18.68
N ASP A 251 6.06 -23.83 18.24
CA ASP A 251 7.21 -23.75 19.14
C ASP A 251 7.38 -22.34 19.69
N PHE A 252 6.72 -22.08 20.83
CA PHE A 252 6.83 -20.81 21.56
C PHE A 252 8.26 -20.52 22.05
N GLY A 253 9.11 -21.55 22.16
CA GLY A 253 10.52 -21.41 22.51
C GLY A 253 11.29 -20.52 21.54
N LYS A 254 10.91 -20.52 20.25
CA LYS A 254 11.55 -19.68 19.22
C LYS A 254 11.41 -18.18 19.50
N ILE A 255 10.25 -17.74 19.97
CA ILE A 255 10.03 -16.33 20.33
C ILE A 255 10.86 -15.94 21.55
N LYS A 256 10.90 -16.81 22.57
CA LYS A 256 11.72 -16.55 23.76
C LYS A 256 13.21 -16.50 23.43
N LYS A 257 13.67 -17.40 22.57
CA LYS A 257 15.04 -17.44 22.08
C LYS A 257 15.39 -16.15 21.33
N ASP A 258 14.54 -15.74 20.38
CA ASP A 258 14.74 -14.51 19.61
C ASP A 258 14.87 -13.27 20.51
N ILE A 259 13.96 -13.13 21.48
CA ILE A 259 14.02 -12.03 22.45
C ILE A 259 15.26 -12.12 23.34
N SER A 260 15.72 -13.32 23.72
CA SER A 260 16.94 -13.47 24.52
C SER A 260 18.22 -13.11 23.75
N GLU A 261 18.22 -13.32 22.43
CA GLU A 261 19.36 -13.04 21.55
C GLU A 261 19.37 -11.56 21.11
N GLU A 262 18.20 -11.00 20.76
CA GLU A 262 18.04 -9.65 20.19
C GLU A 262 17.60 -8.59 21.23
N GLY A 263 17.26 -9.03 22.45
CA GLY A 263 16.80 -8.20 23.56
C GLY A 263 15.32 -7.80 23.50
N SER A 264 14.77 -7.55 22.31
CA SER A 264 13.36 -7.18 22.12
C SER A 264 12.86 -7.50 20.71
N LEU A 265 11.57 -7.73 20.56
CA LEU A 265 10.94 -8.09 19.29
C LEU A 265 9.89 -7.04 18.89
N LEU A 266 9.92 -6.55 17.66
CA LEU A 266 8.86 -5.69 17.13
C LEU A 266 7.58 -6.52 16.91
N PHE A 267 6.43 -5.94 17.24
CA PHE A 267 5.13 -6.51 16.89
C PHE A 267 4.86 -6.35 15.38
N SER A 268 5.49 -7.21 14.56
CA SER A 268 5.45 -7.13 13.09
C SER A 268 5.64 -8.51 12.42
N VAL A 269 6.08 -8.52 11.15
CA VAL A 269 6.30 -9.71 10.31
C VAL A 269 7.28 -10.74 10.88
N LYS A 270 8.24 -10.32 11.72
CA LYS A 270 9.14 -11.28 12.38
C LYS A 270 8.39 -12.15 13.37
N LEU A 271 7.48 -11.56 14.16
CA LEU A 271 6.65 -12.29 15.11
C LEU A 271 5.69 -13.24 14.38
N THR A 272 5.09 -12.82 13.26
CA THR A 272 4.24 -13.71 12.46
C THR A 272 5.02 -14.90 11.92
N ARG A 273 6.21 -14.68 11.36
CA ARG A 273 7.10 -15.75 10.85
C ARG A 273 7.51 -16.72 11.95
N LEU A 274 7.86 -16.23 13.14
CA LEU A 274 8.23 -17.09 14.27
C LEU A 274 7.07 -18.00 14.73
N ILE A 275 5.83 -17.50 14.67
CA ILE A 275 4.62 -18.28 14.99
C ILE A 275 4.27 -19.28 13.87
N LYS A 276 4.22 -18.81 12.62
CA LYS A 276 3.86 -19.62 11.44
C LYS A 276 4.91 -20.68 11.14
N GLY A 277 6.19 -20.34 11.36
CA GLY A 277 7.37 -21.14 10.97
C GLY A 277 7.88 -20.85 9.56
N SER A 278 7.19 -19.98 8.81
CA SER A 278 7.52 -19.57 7.44
C SER A 278 7.05 -18.12 7.21
N PRO A 279 7.52 -17.44 6.16
CA PRO A 279 6.94 -16.16 5.73
C PRO A 279 5.43 -16.27 5.44
N LEU A 280 4.75 -15.14 5.56
CA LEU A 280 3.38 -14.97 5.03
C LEU A 280 3.47 -14.94 3.50
N GLU A 281 2.50 -15.54 2.83
CA GLU A 281 2.48 -15.58 1.36
C GLU A 281 1.33 -14.76 0.81
N ASP A 282 0.12 -15.26 0.94
CA ASP A 282 -1.09 -14.69 0.33
C ASP A 282 -2.28 -14.70 1.30
N GLU A 283 -1.97 -14.70 2.60
CA GLU A 283 -2.93 -14.68 3.69
C GLU A 283 -3.04 -13.28 4.32
N ASN A 284 -4.26 -12.86 4.67
CA ASN A 284 -4.41 -11.79 5.66
C ASN A 284 -4.06 -12.37 7.04
N TYR A 285 -3.66 -11.51 7.98
CA TYR A 285 -3.28 -11.97 9.30
C TYR A 285 -3.60 -10.96 10.41
N ASP A 286 -3.80 -11.51 11.60
CA ASP A 286 -3.87 -10.80 12.87
C ASP A 286 -2.95 -11.49 13.88
N VAL A 287 -2.19 -10.70 14.62
CA VAL A 287 -1.36 -11.21 15.71
C VAL A 287 -1.97 -10.76 17.02
N PHE A 288 -2.01 -11.65 18.01
CA PHE A 288 -2.42 -11.33 19.36
C PHE A 288 -1.31 -11.70 20.32
N ALA A 289 -0.78 -10.72 21.06
CA ALA A 289 0.28 -10.97 22.03
C ALA A 289 0.04 -10.19 23.32
N THR A 290 0.39 -10.79 24.45
CA THR A 290 0.50 -10.07 25.72
C THR A 290 1.89 -10.25 26.30
N GLY A 291 2.37 -9.21 26.98
CA GLY A 291 3.74 -9.20 27.48
C GLY A 291 4.14 -7.88 28.12
N ARG A 292 5.45 -7.70 28.28
CA ARG A 292 6.05 -6.46 28.76
C ARG A 292 6.55 -5.64 27.57
N PRO A 293 6.08 -4.39 27.38
CA PRO A 293 6.65 -3.50 26.38
C PRO A 293 8.12 -3.19 26.71
N ASP A 294 8.91 -2.88 25.69
CA ASP A 294 10.24 -2.31 25.89
C ASP A 294 10.12 -0.86 26.40
N GLU A 295 10.88 -0.52 27.45
CA GLU A 295 10.88 0.82 28.03
C GLU A 295 11.54 1.86 27.10
N ARG A 296 12.40 1.40 26.17
CA ARG A 296 13.05 2.24 25.16
C ARG A 296 12.12 2.56 23.99
N ASP A 297 11.26 1.61 23.62
CA ASP A 297 10.26 1.74 22.55
C ASP A 297 9.09 0.79 22.78
N SER A 298 7.96 1.32 23.25
CA SER A 298 6.76 0.54 23.59
C SER A 298 6.15 -0.27 22.44
N ARG A 299 6.61 -0.09 21.20
CA ARG A 299 6.21 -0.93 20.06
C ARG A 299 6.86 -2.32 20.10
N TYR A 300 7.96 -2.46 20.84
CA TYR A 300 8.70 -3.71 20.99
C TYR A 300 8.27 -4.43 22.27
N ILE A 301 8.43 -5.76 22.27
CA ILE A 301 8.15 -6.65 23.41
C ILE A 301 9.45 -7.26 23.94
N THR A 302 9.70 -7.13 25.25
CA THR A 302 10.90 -7.68 25.94
C THR A 302 10.60 -8.98 26.67
N SER A 303 9.31 -9.28 26.86
CA SER A 303 8.87 -10.54 27.46
C SER A 303 7.48 -10.88 26.96
N VAL A 304 7.31 -12.03 26.32
CA VAL A 304 6.02 -12.50 25.79
C VAL A 304 5.43 -13.52 26.77
N LYS A 305 4.21 -13.26 27.24
CA LYS A 305 3.43 -14.19 28.07
C LYS A 305 2.65 -15.18 27.22
N ASN A 306 2.03 -14.67 26.15
CA ASN A 306 1.41 -15.46 25.11
C ASN A 306 1.48 -14.71 23.78
N ALA A 307 1.57 -15.45 22.68
CA ALA A 307 1.43 -14.92 21.34
C ALA A 307 0.67 -15.91 20.46
N SER A 308 -0.26 -15.45 19.65
CA SER A 308 -1.02 -16.27 18.71
C SER A 308 -1.16 -15.54 17.39
N LEU A 309 -1.26 -16.33 16.32
CA LEU A 309 -1.47 -15.86 14.96
C LEU A 309 -2.83 -16.36 14.49
N VAL A 310 -3.62 -15.45 13.91
CA VAL A 310 -4.76 -15.78 13.08
C VAL A 310 -4.38 -15.45 11.64
N THR A 311 -4.33 -16.44 10.75
CA THR A 311 -4.28 -16.22 9.31
C THR A 311 -5.65 -16.48 8.73
N TRP A 312 -6.03 -15.70 7.71
CA TRP A 312 -7.33 -15.86 7.11
C TRP A 312 -7.41 -15.49 5.64
N ARG A 313 -8.33 -16.17 4.97
CA ARG A 313 -8.70 -15.94 3.58
C ARG A 313 -10.21 -16.08 3.40
N CYS A 314 -10.74 -15.45 2.36
CA CYS A 314 -12.13 -15.58 1.96
C CYS A 314 -12.17 -15.99 0.48
N VAL A 315 -12.62 -17.21 0.21
CA VAL A 315 -12.66 -17.80 -1.14
C VAL A 315 -14.08 -17.88 -1.69
N SER A 316 -15.04 -17.24 -1.03
CA SER A 316 -16.41 -17.16 -1.53
C SER A 316 -16.45 -16.46 -2.89
N GLU A 317 -17.25 -16.98 -3.81
CA GLU A 317 -17.36 -16.44 -5.17
C GLU A 317 -17.75 -14.96 -5.17
N LYS A 318 -18.67 -14.56 -4.28
CA LYS A 318 -19.07 -13.15 -4.11
C LYS A 318 -17.91 -12.25 -3.69
N SER A 319 -17.11 -12.67 -2.71
CA SER A 319 -15.91 -11.91 -2.30
C SER A 319 -14.90 -11.83 -3.43
N PHE A 320 -14.66 -12.96 -4.08
CA PHE A 320 -13.73 -13.08 -5.19
C PHE A 320 -14.11 -12.13 -6.34
N GLU A 321 -15.39 -12.07 -6.72
CA GLU A 321 -15.94 -11.13 -7.69
C GLU A 321 -15.82 -9.66 -7.25
N ALA A 322 -16.19 -9.36 -6.01
CA ALA A 322 -16.23 -8.01 -5.47
C ALA A 322 -14.84 -7.41 -5.20
N ARG A 323 -13.82 -8.23 -4.94
CA ARG A 323 -12.42 -7.80 -4.78
C ARG A 323 -11.68 -7.70 -6.12
N SER A 324 -12.07 -8.49 -7.12
CA SER A 324 -11.51 -8.43 -8.49
C SER A 324 -12.17 -7.38 -9.40
N ARG A 325 -12.45 -6.17 -8.88
CA ARG A 325 -13.09 -5.09 -9.66
C ARG A 325 -12.19 -4.66 -10.82
N HIS A 326 -12.75 -4.72 -12.03
CA HIS A 326 -12.07 -4.32 -13.25
C HIS A 326 -12.11 -2.80 -13.48
N VAL A 327 -11.20 -2.32 -14.32
CA VAL A 327 -10.98 -0.89 -14.59
C VAL A 327 -11.99 -0.23 -15.55
N THR A 328 -13.03 -0.91 -16.04
CA THR A 328 -13.95 -0.38 -17.07
C THR A 328 -14.52 1.01 -16.77
N LYS A 329 -14.96 1.27 -15.53
CA LYS A 329 -15.47 2.59 -15.13
C LYS A 329 -14.36 3.65 -15.21
N THR A 330 -13.17 3.30 -14.74
CA THR A 330 -11.98 4.16 -14.77
C THR A 330 -11.55 4.44 -16.19
N LEU A 331 -11.58 3.46 -17.09
CA LEU A 331 -11.32 3.65 -18.52
C LEU A 331 -12.32 4.62 -19.14
N ALA A 332 -13.61 4.51 -18.81
CA ALA A 332 -14.62 5.45 -19.28
C ALA A 332 -14.40 6.88 -18.76
N GLU A 333 -13.96 7.03 -17.50
CA GLU A 333 -13.60 8.33 -16.94
C GLU A 333 -12.35 8.92 -17.63
N ILE A 334 -11.38 8.09 -17.99
CA ILE A 334 -10.19 8.50 -18.76
C ILE A 334 -10.59 8.94 -20.17
N ASP A 335 -11.36 8.12 -20.88
CA ASP A 335 -11.86 8.37 -22.23
C ASP A 335 -12.70 9.65 -22.32
N GLU A 336 -13.56 9.90 -21.33
CA GLU A 336 -14.34 11.14 -21.23
C GLU A 336 -13.43 12.37 -21.05
N GLN A 337 -12.37 12.26 -20.26
CA GLN A 337 -11.47 13.39 -19.96
C GLN A 337 -10.52 13.72 -21.11
N LEU A 338 -10.13 12.69 -21.88
CA LEU A 338 -9.30 12.86 -23.07
C LEU A 338 -10.11 13.25 -24.32
N LEU A 339 -11.45 13.19 -24.24
CA LEU A 339 -12.32 13.60 -25.32
C LEU A 339 -12.02 15.04 -25.75
N SER A 340 -11.81 15.25 -27.05
CA SER A 340 -11.51 16.56 -27.66
C SER A 340 -10.15 17.20 -27.32
N HIS A 341 -9.22 16.46 -26.69
CA HIS A 341 -7.86 16.97 -26.43
C HIS A 341 -6.87 16.53 -27.52
N GLY A 342 -7.07 15.36 -28.13
CA GLY A 342 -6.19 14.79 -29.14
C GLY A 342 -5.66 13.42 -28.68
N ILE A 343 -4.47 13.04 -29.16
CA ILE A 343 -3.83 11.76 -28.81
C ILE A 343 -3.73 11.61 -27.29
N GLY A 344 -4.26 10.51 -26.76
CA GLY A 344 -4.38 10.27 -25.34
C GLY A 344 -3.63 9.04 -24.83
N ILE A 345 -3.10 9.14 -23.61
CA ILE A 345 -2.51 8.03 -22.86
C ILE A 345 -3.19 7.95 -21.49
N GLY A 346 -3.72 6.78 -21.17
CA GLY A 346 -4.25 6.49 -19.84
C GLY A 346 -3.23 5.79 -18.95
N HIS A 347 -3.09 6.22 -17.70
CA HIS A 347 -2.36 5.50 -16.66
C HIS A 347 -3.29 5.15 -15.50
N ILE A 348 -3.35 3.87 -15.13
CA ILE A 348 -4.13 3.38 -14.00
C ILE A 348 -3.21 2.67 -13.03
N ALA A 349 -3.07 3.17 -11.81
CA ALA A 349 -2.30 2.51 -10.75
C ALA A 349 -3.21 1.91 -9.68
N LEU A 350 -2.95 0.67 -9.27
CA LEU A 350 -3.73 -0.04 -8.26
C LEU A 350 -2.84 -0.89 -7.36
N ASP A 351 -3.22 -0.99 -6.09
CA ASP A 351 -2.62 -1.98 -5.19
C ASP A 351 -3.20 -3.35 -5.47
N VAL A 352 -2.32 -4.35 -5.48
CA VAL A 352 -2.67 -5.75 -5.67
C VAL A 352 -3.32 -6.32 -4.41
N ASP A 353 -4.27 -7.24 -4.59
CA ASP A 353 -4.87 -7.97 -3.47
C ASP A 353 -3.82 -8.89 -2.83
N VAL A 354 -3.92 -9.11 -1.53
CA VAL A 354 -3.02 -10.02 -0.80
C VAL A 354 -3.14 -11.45 -1.34
N GLN A 355 -4.35 -11.85 -1.77
CA GLN A 355 -4.62 -13.15 -2.34
C GLN A 355 -4.30 -13.18 -3.84
N LYS A 356 -3.32 -14.00 -4.23
CA LYS A 356 -2.75 -14.03 -5.60
C LYS A 356 -3.77 -14.44 -6.67
N ASP A 357 -4.68 -15.35 -6.35
CA ASP A 357 -5.79 -15.77 -7.22
C ASP A 357 -6.77 -14.62 -7.52
N VAL A 358 -7.04 -13.75 -6.53
CA VAL A 358 -7.83 -12.53 -6.73
C VAL A 358 -7.09 -11.55 -7.64
N ALA A 359 -5.77 -11.41 -7.44
CA ALA A 359 -4.92 -10.58 -8.28
C ALA A 359 -4.91 -11.03 -9.74
N ASP A 360 -4.74 -12.34 -9.99
CA ASP A 360 -4.75 -12.93 -11.33
C ASP A 360 -6.09 -12.75 -12.03
N LYS A 361 -7.20 -12.97 -11.31
CA LYS A 361 -8.53 -12.73 -11.84
C LYS A 361 -8.75 -11.26 -12.16
N ARG A 362 -8.28 -10.35 -11.30
CA ARG A 362 -8.39 -8.91 -11.54
C ARG A 362 -7.59 -8.51 -12.78
N ARG A 363 -6.35 -9.00 -12.93
CA ARG A 363 -5.51 -8.77 -14.12
C ARG A 363 -6.21 -9.27 -15.38
N THR A 364 -6.74 -10.49 -15.34
CA THR A 364 -7.50 -11.08 -16.46
C THR A 364 -8.70 -10.21 -16.85
N LYS A 365 -9.52 -9.80 -15.87
CA LYS A 365 -10.67 -8.93 -16.11
C LYS A 365 -10.28 -7.54 -16.62
N ASN A 366 -9.16 -6.99 -16.16
CA ASN A 366 -8.64 -5.72 -16.65
C ASN A 366 -8.22 -5.83 -18.13
N ASN A 367 -7.49 -6.89 -18.48
CA ASN A 367 -7.07 -7.16 -19.86
C ASN A 367 -8.28 -7.28 -20.78
N ASP A 368 -9.29 -8.05 -20.35
CA ASP A 368 -10.56 -8.19 -21.05
C ASP A 368 -11.31 -6.87 -21.18
N ALA A 369 -11.36 -6.09 -20.09
CA ALA A 369 -12.03 -4.79 -20.07
C ALA A 369 -11.40 -3.83 -21.08
N VAL A 370 -10.07 -3.67 -21.08
CA VAL A 370 -9.36 -2.79 -22.01
C VAL A 370 -9.57 -3.24 -23.46
N ARG A 371 -9.40 -4.53 -23.76
CA ARG A 371 -9.54 -5.07 -25.13
C ARG A 371 -10.95 -4.94 -25.70
N LYS A 372 -11.98 -5.00 -24.85
CA LYS A 372 -13.40 -4.89 -25.25
C LYS A 372 -13.92 -3.46 -25.16
N PHE A 373 -13.16 -2.53 -24.59
CA PHE A 373 -13.61 -1.15 -24.37
C PHE A 373 -13.73 -0.41 -25.70
N GLN A 374 -14.88 0.22 -25.93
CA GLN A 374 -15.09 1.08 -27.09
C GLN A 374 -14.62 2.48 -26.75
N ILE A 375 -13.40 2.80 -27.17
CA ILE A 375 -12.77 4.12 -26.99
C ILE A 375 -13.49 5.13 -27.89
N LYS A 376 -13.84 6.30 -27.33
CA LYS A 376 -14.45 7.42 -28.06
C LYS A 376 -13.47 8.56 -28.34
N SER A 377 -12.45 8.71 -27.51
CA SER A 377 -11.34 9.65 -27.67
C SER A 377 -10.21 9.04 -28.53
N ASP A 378 -9.14 9.80 -28.76
CA ASP A 378 -7.96 9.29 -29.49
C ASP A 378 -6.94 8.64 -28.54
N ILE A 379 -7.41 7.79 -27.60
CA ILE A 379 -6.51 7.02 -26.73
C ILE A 379 -5.75 6.02 -27.58
N VAL A 380 -4.42 6.13 -27.57
CA VAL A 380 -3.51 5.24 -28.29
C VAL A 380 -2.85 4.23 -27.37
N CYS A 381 -2.78 4.53 -26.06
CA CYS A 381 -2.14 3.68 -25.07
C CYS A 381 -2.88 3.70 -23.72
N VAL A 382 -2.91 2.55 -23.05
CA VAL A 382 -3.33 2.42 -21.65
C VAL A 382 -2.29 1.61 -20.88
N ASN A 383 -1.80 2.15 -19.78
CA ASN A 383 -0.91 1.51 -18.83
C ASN A 383 -1.68 1.12 -17.57
N ILE A 384 -1.56 -0.12 -17.12
CA ILE A 384 -2.07 -0.56 -15.83
C ILE A 384 -0.91 -1.00 -14.94
N HIS A 385 -0.67 -0.23 -13.88
CA HIS A 385 0.38 -0.45 -12.88
C HIS A 385 -0.20 -1.22 -11.69
N TYR A 386 0.26 -2.46 -11.53
CA TYR A 386 -0.04 -3.32 -10.39
C TYR A 386 1.08 -3.20 -9.36
N LEU A 387 0.75 -2.60 -8.23
CA LEU A 387 1.70 -2.30 -7.16
C LEU A 387 1.59 -3.35 -6.05
N VAL A 388 2.73 -3.92 -5.66
CA VAL A 388 2.84 -4.91 -4.58
C VAL A 388 3.74 -4.36 -3.48
N PRO A 389 3.20 -3.55 -2.55
CA PRO A 389 3.95 -3.12 -1.38
C PRO A 389 4.26 -4.33 -0.50
N ARG A 390 5.54 -4.51 -0.15
CA ARG A 390 6.02 -5.61 0.68
C ARG A 390 6.49 -5.12 2.03
N ILE A 391 6.28 -5.94 3.03
CA ILE A 391 6.83 -5.75 4.36
C ILE A 391 7.75 -6.94 4.61
N ASP A 392 9.03 -6.65 4.86
CA ASP A 392 10.03 -7.68 5.11
C ASP A 392 10.88 -7.32 6.34
N GLU A 393 11.79 -8.23 6.73
CA GLU A 393 12.63 -8.08 7.94
C GLU A 393 13.98 -7.39 7.68
N ASN A 394 14.41 -7.33 6.42
CA ASN A 394 15.77 -6.96 6.00
C ASN A 394 15.83 -5.63 5.23
N SER A 395 14.69 -5.13 4.77
CA SER A 395 14.54 -3.89 4.03
C SER A 395 13.59 -2.97 4.80
N SER A 396 13.92 -1.69 4.80
CA SER A 396 13.07 -0.64 5.35
C SER A 396 11.73 -0.56 4.62
N TRP A 397 11.76 -0.69 3.29
CA TRP A 397 10.61 -0.69 2.39
C TRP A 397 10.93 -1.49 1.13
N MET A 398 9.90 -2.00 0.46
CA MET A 398 10.02 -2.70 -0.82
C MET A 398 8.68 -2.63 -1.57
N ILE A 399 8.74 -2.43 -2.88
CA ILE A 399 7.56 -2.43 -3.74
C ILE A 399 7.92 -3.10 -5.06
N ASP A 400 7.07 -4.00 -5.53
CA ASP A 400 7.13 -4.47 -6.91
C ASP A 400 6.10 -3.75 -7.77
N GLU A 401 6.44 -3.55 -9.03
CA GLU A 401 5.54 -3.05 -10.06
C GLU A 401 5.45 -4.08 -11.19
N THR A 402 4.22 -4.36 -11.63
CA THR A 402 3.97 -4.99 -12.92
C THR A 402 3.17 -4.02 -13.76
N VAL A 403 3.57 -3.82 -15.01
CA VAL A 403 2.87 -2.94 -15.94
C VAL A 403 2.28 -3.75 -17.09
N ASP A 404 0.96 -3.73 -17.22
CA ASP A 404 0.31 -4.16 -18.46
C ASP A 404 0.21 -2.95 -19.39
N TYR A 405 0.80 -3.10 -20.59
CA TYR A 405 0.90 -2.06 -21.61
C TYR A 405 0.01 -2.41 -22.80
N PHE A 406 -1.04 -1.61 -23.02
CA PHE A 406 -1.96 -1.75 -24.15
C PHE A 406 -1.71 -0.62 -25.13
N HIS A 407 -1.65 -0.94 -26.42
CA HIS A 407 -1.44 0.01 -27.50
C HIS A 407 -2.31 -0.36 -28.69
N VAL A 408 -2.71 0.63 -29.48
CA VAL A 408 -3.61 0.43 -30.63
C VAL A 408 -2.93 -0.25 -31.82
N ASN A 409 -1.60 -0.12 -31.96
CA ASN A 409 -0.78 -0.82 -32.96
C ASN A 409 0.71 -0.78 -32.57
N GLU A 410 1.57 -1.57 -33.23
CA GLU A 410 3.01 -1.64 -32.91
C GLU A 410 3.75 -0.31 -33.15
N VAL A 411 3.33 0.52 -34.11
CA VAL A 411 3.98 1.83 -34.36
C VAL A 411 3.87 2.74 -33.14
N VAL A 412 2.71 2.74 -32.47
CA VAL A 412 2.52 3.51 -31.22
C VAL A 412 3.47 3.04 -30.13
N LYS A 413 3.71 1.72 -30.03
CA LYS A 413 4.61 1.15 -29.03
C LYS A 413 6.05 1.62 -29.18
N ASP A 414 6.51 1.76 -30.42
CA ASP A 414 7.87 2.21 -30.71
C ASP A 414 8.05 3.72 -30.49
N VAL A 415 6.97 4.51 -30.65
CA VAL A 415 7.00 5.98 -30.49
C VAL A 415 6.68 6.44 -29.07
N ILE A 416 5.82 5.70 -28.36
CA ILE A 416 5.35 5.99 -27.01
C ILE A 416 5.67 4.76 -26.15
N PRO A 417 6.90 4.64 -25.63
CA PRO A 417 7.30 3.48 -24.84
C PRO A 417 6.53 3.43 -23.52
N VAL A 418 6.56 2.26 -22.89
CA VAL A 418 6.00 2.08 -21.55
C VAL A 418 6.69 3.01 -20.55
N VAL A 419 5.91 3.76 -19.78
CA VAL A 419 6.42 4.60 -18.68
C VAL A 419 6.06 3.94 -17.36
N GLN A 420 7.01 3.24 -16.76
CA GLN A 420 6.87 2.64 -15.44
C GLN A 420 6.82 3.72 -14.35
N VAL A 421 6.22 3.42 -13.20
CA VAL A 421 6.28 4.29 -12.01
C VAL A 421 7.68 4.26 -11.42
N PHE A 422 8.30 3.08 -11.33
CA PHE A 422 9.61 2.87 -10.73
C PHE A 422 10.62 2.31 -11.76
N PRO A 423 11.06 3.11 -12.76
CA PRO A 423 11.93 2.63 -13.85
C PRO A 423 13.34 2.21 -13.40
N GLY A 424 13.77 2.59 -12.19
CA GLY A 424 15.04 2.17 -11.60
C GLY A 424 14.96 0.87 -10.78
N ALA A 425 13.81 0.20 -10.76
CA ALA A 425 13.64 -1.06 -10.05
C ALA A 425 14.45 -2.20 -10.69
N VAL A 426 14.83 -3.18 -9.89
CA VAL A 426 15.47 -4.41 -10.39
C VAL A 426 14.44 -5.16 -11.24
N LEU A 427 14.81 -5.46 -12.48
CA LEU A 427 13.97 -6.27 -13.38
C LEU A 427 14.12 -7.75 -13.03
N PHE A 428 13.00 -8.41 -12.78
CA PHE A 428 12.95 -9.85 -12.68
C PHE A 428 12.91 -10.44 -14.09
N ASP A 429 13.91 -11.23 -14.46
CA ASP A 429 13.99 -11.92 -15.75
C ASP A 429 13.12 -13.18 -15.75
N ASN A 430 11.83 -12.99 -15.49
CA ASN A 430 10.80 -14.02 -15.58
C ASN A 430 9.45 -13.39 -15.96
N ASP A 431 8.57 -14.17 -16.59
CA ASP A 431 7.27 -13.68 -17.07
C ASP A 431 6.20 -13.60 -15.96
N PHE A 432 6.58 -13.79 -14.69
CA PHE A 432 5.63 -13.77 -13.59
C PHE A 432 5.36 -12.33 -13.11
N PRO A 433 4.11 -11.98 -12.80
CA PRO A 433 3.82 -10.68 -12.21
C PRO A 433 4.40 -10.56 -10.80
N GLY A 434 4.50 -9.32 -10.30
CA GLY A 434 5.14 -8.94 -9.05
C GLY A 434 4.67 -9.77 -7.85
N TRP A 435 3.37 -10.11 -7.77
CA TRP A 435 2.81 -10.88 -6.65
C TRP A 435 3.23 -12.36 -6.60
N TYR A 436 3.95 -12.86 -7.60
CA TYR A 436 4.59 -14.19 -7.57
C TYR A 436 6.09 -14.12 -7.28
N GLN A 437 6.70 -12.93 -7.26
CA GLN A 437 8.09 -12.75 -6.91
C GLN A 437 8.31 -12.99 -5.41
N LYS A 438 9.50 -13.49 -5.04
CA LYS A 438 9.87 -13.87 -3.68
C LYS A 438 10.99 -13.01 -3.12
#